data_AF-A0A6I5RSL4-F1
#
_entry.id   AF-A0A6I5RSL4-F1
#
_cell.length_a   1.000
_cell.length_b   1.000
_cell.length_c   1.000
_cell.angle_alpha   90.00
_cell.angle_beta   90.00
_cell.angle_gamma   90.00
#
_symmetry.space_group_name_H-M   'P 1'
#
loop_
_entity.id
_entity.type
_entity.pdbx_description
1 polymer ?
#
loop_
_entity_poly.entity_id
_entity_poly.type
_entity_poly.pdbx_seq_one_letter_code
_entity_poly.pdbx_strand_id
1 'polypeptide(L)'
;EAFAKAGYTTLTGWSYHDMWWNTHNEHGAFMARGVYGQALYVDPTAEVVIARFASHPVAANTANDATSLPAYHAVAKYLMSR
;
A
#
# COMPACT_ATOMS: atom_id res chain seq x y z
N GLU A 1 -13.43 -1.93 13.53
CA GLU A 1 -13.48 -0.76 14.44
C GLU A 1 -12.14 -0.31 15.01
N ALA A 2 -11.26 -1.22 15.49
CA ALA A 2 -9.97 -0.83 16.10
C ALA A 2 -9.04 -0.04 15.15
N PHE A 3 -8.97 -0.43 13.88
CA PHE A 3 -8.11 0.25 12.89
C PHE A 3 -8.51 1.72 12.68
N ALA A 4 -9.80 2.01 12.53
CA ALA A 4 -10.29 3.38 12.34
C ALA A 4 -9.95 4.30 13.54
N LYS A 5 -9.90 3.74 14.75
CA LYS A 5 -9.53 4.46 15.98
C LYS A 5 -8.03 4.81 16.05
N ALA A 6 -7.19 4.19 15.23
CA ALA A 6 -5.75 4.46 15.21
C ALA A 6 -5.39 5.81 14.55
N GLY A 7 -6.35 6.50 13.93
CA GLY A 7 -6.15 7.86 13.43
C GLY A 7 -5.34 7.97 12.14
N TYR A 8 -5.21 6.90 11.36
CA TYR A 8 -4.55 6.96 10.05
C TYR A 8 -5.35 7.78 9.05
N THR A 9 -4.90 9.01 8.79
CA THR A 9 -5.54 9.94 7.85
C THR A 9 -5.29 9.57 6.40
N THR A 10 -4.17 8.90 6.09
CA THR A 10 -3.80 8.50 4.72
C THR A 10 -4.33 7.13 4.30
N LEU A 11 -4.96 6.39 5.23
CA LEU A 11 -5.38 4.99 5.04
C LEU A 11 -6.88 4.81 5.36
N THR A 12 -7.69 5.82 5.03
CA THR A 12 -9.14 5.75 5.25
C THR A 12 -9.72 4.55 4.50
N GLY A 13 -10.53 3.75 5.18
CA GLY A 13 -11.13 2.53 4.63
C GLY A 13 -10.24 1.29 4.66
N TRP A 14 -8.97 1.41 5.07
CA TRP A 14 -8.07 0.27 5.16
C TRP A 14 -8.34 -0.58 6.41
N SER A 15 -7.79 -1.80 6.45
CA SER A 15 -7.71 -2.62 7.65
C SER A 15 -6.33 -3.24 7.83
N TYR A 16 -6.09 -3.84 9.00
CA TYR A 16 -4.85 -4.56 9.31
C TYR A 16 -5.18 -5.93 9.89
N HIS A 17 -4.56 -6.98 9.37
CA HIS A 17 -4.75 -8.37 9.81
C HIS A 17 -3.50 -9.19 9.48
N ASP A 18 -3.08 -10.06 10.40
CA ASP A 18 -1.94 -10.98 10.23
C ASP A 18 -0.67 -10.34 9.67
N MET A 19 -0.35 -9.15 10.17
CA MET A 19 0.79 -8.32 9.77
C MET A 19 0.71 -7.68 8.38
N TRP A 20 -0.47 -7.68 7.76
CA TRP A 20 -0.73 -7.09 6.45
C TRP A 20 -1.70 -5.90 6.53
N TRP A 21 -1.40 -4.88 5.73
CA TRP A 21 -2.29 -3.75 5.46
C TRP A 21 -3.19 -4.09 4.26
N ASN A 22 -4.50 -4.14 4.48
CA ASN A 22 -5.48 -4.45 3.44
C ASN A 22 -6.08 -3.14 2.92
N THR A 23 -5.96 -2.90 1.62
CA THR A 23 -6.32 -1.60 1.03
C THR A 23 -7.81 -1.42 0.80
N HIS A 24 -8.54 -2.52 0.62
CA HIS A 24 -9.94 -2.53 0.15
C HIS A 24 -10.15 -1.73 -1.15
N ASN A 25 -9.11 -1.59 -1.97
CA ASN A 25 -9.25 -1.06 -3.32
C ASN A 25 -9.99 -2.08 -4.22
N GLU A 26 -10.33 -1.67 -5.43
CA GLU A 26 -11.11 -2.49 -6.37
C GLU A 26 -10.43 -3.82 -6.77
N HIS A 27 -9.12 -3.95 -6.57
CA HIS A 27 -8.35 -5.15 -6.86
C HIS A 27 -8.16 -6.08 -5.65
N GLY A 28 -8.63 -5.69 -4.46
CA GLY A 28 -8.40 -6.43 -3.23
C GLY A 28 -6.92 -6.48 -2.83
N ALA A 29 -6.15 -5.44 -3.18
CA ALA A 29 -4.72 -5.43 -2.91
C ALA A 29 -4.42 -5.32 -1.42
N PHE A 30 -3.29 -5.90 -1.01
CA PHE A 30 -2.78 -5.87 0.35
C PHE A 30 -1.25 -5.73 0.33
N MET A 31 -0.68 -5.25 1.43
CA MET A 31 0.76 -4.94 1.45
C MET A 31 1.39 -4.95 2.84
N ALA A 32 2.70 -5.23 2.87
CA ALA A 32 3.56 -4.92 4.01
C ALA A 32 4.20 -3.54 3.79
N ARG A 33 4.29 -2.75 4.86
CA ARG A 33 4.82 -1.37 4.83
C ARG A 33 5.97 -1.23 5.81
N GLY A 34 7.09 -0.67 5.35
CA GLY A 34 8.26 -0.39 6.17
C GLY A 34 8.69 1.07 6.07
N VAL A 35 9.20 1.61 7.19
CA VAL A 35 9.73 2.97 7.28
C VAL A 35 10.81 3.24 6.23
N TYR A 36 11.03 4.51 5.91
CA TYR A 36 11.92 4.93 4.82
C TYR A 36 11.47 4.48 3.42
N GLY A 37 10.20 4.09 3.27
CA GLY A 37 9.55 3.83 1.99
C GLY A 37 9.61 2.38 1.50
N GLN A 38 9.96 1.42 2.36
CA GLN A 38 9.90 0.00 1.96
C GLN A 38 8.46 -0.43 1.73
N ALA A 39 8.22 -1.27 0.73
CA ALA A 39 6.91 -1.88 0.52
C ALA A 39 7.02 -3.25 -0.14
N LEU A 40 6.13 -4.16 0.25
CA LEU A 40 5.80 -5.35 -0.51
C LEU A 40 4.30 -5.30 -0.81
N TYR A 41 3.94 -4.92 -2.03
CA TYR A 41 2.57 -4.76 -2.49
C TYR A 41 2.15 -5.95 -3.34
N VAL A 42 0.98 -6.52 -3.04
CA VAL A 42 0.42 -7.68 -3.73
C VAL A 42 -0.95 -7.31 -4.27
N ASP A 43 -1.11 -7.44 -5.59
CA ASP A 43 -2.35 -7.23 -6.30
C ASP A 43 -2.82 -8.55 -6.93
N PRO A 44 -3.81 -9.23 -6.33
CA PRO A 44 -4.27 -10.52 -6.82
C PRO A 44 -5.10 -10.42 -8.10
N THR A 45 -5.69 -9.26 -8.39
CA THR A 45 -6.52 -9.07 -9.59
C THR A 45 -5.65 -8.85 -10.83
N ALA A 46 -4.54 -8.12 -10.67
CA ALA A 46 -3.57 -7.89 -11.73
C ALA A 46 -2.50 -9.01 -11.83
N GLU A 47 -2.48 -9.97 -10.89
CA GLU A 47 -1.42 -10.97 -10.73
C GLU A 47 0.00 -10.34 -10.62
N VAL A 48 0.09 -9.24 -9.87
CA VAL A 48 1.31 -8.42 -9.74
C VAL A 48 1.81 -8.39 -8.30
N VAL A 49 3.12 -8.54 -8.13
CA VAL A 49 3.83 -8.25 -6.88
C VAL A 49 4.86 -7.16 -7.12
N ILE A 50 4.85 -6.11 -6.29
CA ILE A 50 5.84 -5.03 -6.32
C ILE A 50 6.65 -5.08 -5.02
N ALA A 51 7.94 -5.37 -5.14
CA ALA A 51 8.91 -5.21 -4.07
C ALA A 51 9.66 -3.88 -4.24
N ARG A 52 9.48 -2.96 -3.29
CA ARG A 52 10.17 -1.66 -3.28
C ARG A 52 11.13 -1.60 -2.11
N PHE A 53 12.41 -1.43 -2.43
CA PHE A 53 13.46 -1.03 -1.50
C PHE A 53 13.73 0.46 -1.66
N ALA A 54 13.78 1.21 -0.55
CA ALA A 54 13.93 2.66 -0.59
C ALA A 54 14.74 3.19 0.61
N SER A 55 15.11 4.46 0.55
CA SER A 55 15.86 5.18 1.59
C SER A 55 15.34 6.61 1.76
N HIS A 56 14.01 6.76 1.81
CA HIS A 56 13.37 8.07 1.95
C HIS A 56 13.94 8.83 3.16
N PRO A 57 14.24 10.14 3.09
CA PRO A 57 14.91 10.84 4.21
C PRO A 57 14.04 10.97 5.47
N VAL A 58 12.72 10.93 5.32
CA VAL A 58 11.77 10.91 6.44
C VAL A 58 11.31 9.48 6.68
N ALA A 59 11.45 8.98 7.91
CA ALA A 59 11.13 7.61 8.29
C ALA A 59 9.64 7.27 8.19
N ALA A 60 8.76 8.19 8.57
CA ALA A 60 7.32 7.95 8.65
C ALA A 60 6.70 7.69 7.27
N ASN A 61 5.91 6.61 7.15
CA ASN A 61 5.26 6.22 5.89
C ASN A 61 4.31 7.31 5.34
N THR A 62 3.73 8.13 6.21
CA THR A 62 2.86 9.24 5.82
C THR A 62 3.58 10.25 4.92
N ALA A 63 4.91 10.34 4.99
CA ALA A 63 5.71 11.21 4.12
C ALA A 63 5.71 10.78 2.65
N ASN A 64 5.40 9.51 2.36
CA ASN A 64 5.42 8.97 1.01
C ASN A 64 4.08 8.35 0.55
N ASP A 65 3.08 8.26 1.44
CA ASP A 65 1.78 7.62 1.15
C ASP A 65 1.06 8.24 -0.05
N ALA A 66 1.01 9.58 -0.12
CA ALA A 66 0.31 10.32 -1.17
C ALA A 66 0.85 10.04 -2.58
N THR A 67 2.11 9.59 -2.69
CA THR A 67 2.74 9.26 -3.97
C THR A 67 2.84 7.76 -4.18
N SER A 68 3.29 7.01 -3.18
CA SER A 68 3.65 5.59 -3.33
C SER A 68 2.41 4.70 -3.47
N LEU A 69 1.39 4.92 -2.64
CA LEU A 69 0.19 4.07 -2.62
C LEU A 69 -0.60 4.12 -3.94
N PRO A 70 -0.92 5.30 -4.51
CA PRO A 70 -1.61 5.33 -5.80
C PRO A 70 -0.73 4.83 -6.95
N ALA A 71 0.60 4.99 -6.88
CA ALA A 71 1.51 4.54 -7.93
C ALA A 71 1.48 3.01 -8.10
N TYR A 72 1.42 2.23 -7.01
CA TYR A 72 1.36 0.76 -7.11
C TYR A 72 0.10 0.28 -7.85
N HIS A 73 -1.05 0.84 -7.50
CA HIS A 73 -2.31 0.52 -8.17
C HIS A 73 -2.33 0.97 -9.63
N ALA A 74 -1.74 2.13 -9.93
CA ALA A 74 -1.60 2.62 -11.29
C ALA A 74 -0.72 1.69 -12.17
N VAL A 75 0.38 1.17 -11.63
CA VAL A 75 1.22 0.18 -12.31
C VAL A 75 0.44 -1.11 -12.57
N ALA A 76 -0.28 -1.62 -11.57
CA ALA A 76 -1.11 -2.82 -11.72
C ALA A 76 -2.17 -2.66 -12.83
N LYS A 77 -2.92 -1.56 -12.79
CA LYS A 77 -3.90 -1.22 -13.85
C LYS A 77 -3.28 -1.13 -15.23
N TYR A 78 -2.10 -0.50 -15.33
CA TYR A 78 -1.40 -0.39 -16.60
C TYR A 78 -1.00 -1.76 -17.16
N LEU A 79 -0.46 -2.65 -16.32
CA LEU A 79 -0.06 -3.99 -16.74
C LEU A 79 -1.24 -4.86 -17.19
N MET A 80 -2.43 -4.70 -16.60
CA MET A 80 -3.65 -5.40 -17.03
C MET A 80 -4.18 -4.94 -18.40
N SER A 81 -3.77 -3.75 -18.88
CA SER A 81 -4.19 -3.18 -20.17
C SER A 81 -3.27 -3.55 -21.34
N ARG A 82 -2.32 -4.47 -21.11
CA ARG A 82 -1.30 -4.87 -22.09
C ARG A 82 -1.54 -6.25 -22.67
#